data_AF-A0A1F8MQ58-F1
#
_entry.id   AF-A0A1F8MQ58-F1
#
_cell.length_a   1.000
_cell.length_b   1.000
_cell.length_c   1.000
_cell.angle_alpha   90.00
_cell.angle_beta   90.00
_cell.angle_gamma   90.00
#
_symmetry.space_group_name_H-M   'P 1'
#
loop_
_entity.id
_entity.type
_entity.pdbx_description
1 polymer ?
#
loop_
_entity_poly.entity_id
_entity_poly.type
_entity_poly.pdbx_seq_one_letter_code
_entity_poly.pdbx_strand_id
1 'polypeptide(L)'
;MDRGVNVERTRSQIRQEMIKWEIDPSEYEIDWEYNPNNLREKCPGAIVRFMRNRVWQEISCYRFSSRSENLRQCYLLIERLRIAERHGVSYKGLTSSKAVAETKPANSMDEKQELQDAYDLLGCDSKDNVEMIKRVFQVKVQYVHPDKEGGDAERFKRLQHAYDLIMKSKGVGAAS
;
A
#
# COMPACT_ATOMS: atom_id res chain seq x y z
N MET A 1 18.98 36.31 1.65
CA MET A 1 17.95 36.58 0.62
C MET A 1 16.86 35.56 0.83
N ASP A 2 15.69 36.03 1.24
CA ASP A 2 14.59 35.23 1.76
C ASP A 2 14.19 34.12 0.77
N ARG A 3 14.56 32.86 1.08
CA ARG A 3 14.07 31.69 0.35
C ARG A 3 12.65 31.38 0.85
N GLY A 4 11.80 32.40 0.90
CA GLY A 4 10.41 32.25 1.27
C GLY A 4 9.76 31.21 0.37
N VAL A 5 9.05 30.27 0.99
CA VAL A 5 8.27 29.29 0.25
C VAL A 5 7.24 30.05 -0.58
N ASN A 6 7.38 30.02 -1.90
CA ASN A 6 6.50 30.73 -2.83
C ASN A 6 5.29 29.83 -3.18
N VAL A 7 4.09 30.37 -2.98
CA VAL A 7 2.83 29.65 -3.22
C VAL A 7 2.66 29.31 -4.69
N GLU A 8 2.92 30.25 -5.60
CA GLU A 8 2.76 30.06 -7.05
C GLU A 8 3.72 29.00 -7.58
N ARG A 9 4.97 29.03 -7.11
CA ARG A 9 5.95 27.98 -7.41
C ARG A 9 5.45 26.61 -6.95
N THR A 10 4.95 26.52 -5.72
CA THR A 10 4.44 25.25 -5.16
C THR A 10 3.21 24.76 -5.92
N ARG A 11 2.28 25.65 -6.29
CA ARG A 11 1.11 25.33 -7.13
C ARG A 11 1.53 24.81 -8.50
N SER A 12 2.51 25.46 -9.13
CA SER A 12 3.06 24.98 -10.41
C SER A 12 3.67 23.60 -10.28
N GLN A 13 4.36 23.30 -9.18
CA GLN A 13 4.93 21.98 -8.94
C GLN A 13 3.86 20.92 -8.69
N ILE A 14 2.82 21.22 -7.90
CA ILE A 14 1.66 20.32 -7.73
C ILE A 14 1.03 20.00 -9.09
N ARG A 15 0.79 21.02 -9.92
CA ARG A 15 0.25 20.81 -11.29
C ARG A 15 1.12 19.86 -12.12
N GLN A 16 2.44 20.01 -12.06
CA GLN A 16 3.36 19.12 -12.79
C GLN A 16 3.31 17.69 -12.25
N GLU A 17 3.15 17.49 -10.94
CA GLU A 17 2.98 16.15 -10.37
C GLU A 17 1.64 15.53 -10.75
N MET A 18 0.55 16.31 -10.78
CA MET A 18 -0.78 15.84 -11.23
C MET A 18 -0.75 15.39 -12.70
N ILE A 19 -0.09 16.15 -13.57
CA ILE A 19 0.12 15.75 -14.99
C ILE A 19 0.90 14.44 -15.09
N LYS A 20 1.95 14.26 -14.28
CA LYS A 20 2.72 12.99 -14.25
C LYS A 20 1.91 11.81 -13.73
N TRP A 21 0.84 12.06 -13.01
CA TRP A 21 -0.14 11.08 -12.55
C TRP A 21 -1.34 10.93 -13.46
N GLU A 22 -1.35 11.62 -14.62
CA GLU A 22 -2.43 11.62 -15.59
C GLU A 22 -3.77 12.12 -15.01
N ILE A 23 -3.70 12.99 -14.00
CA ILE A 23 -4.85 13.66 -13.39
C ILE A 23 -5.09 14.96 -14.14
N ASP A 24 -6.33 15.14 -14.63
CA ASP A 24 -6.70 16.35 -15.36
C ASP A 24 -6.75 17.57 -14.41
N PRO A 25 -6.46 18.80 -14.88
CA PRO A 25 -6.64 20.00 -14.07
C PRO A 25 -8.04 20.23 -13.49
N SER A 26 -9.08 19.61 -14.07
CA SER A 26 -10.44 19.61 -13.53
C SER A 26 -10.69 18.57 -12.44
N GLU A 27 -9.76 17.63 -12.25
CA GLU A 27 -9.85 16.52 -11.30
C GLU A 27 -9.03 16.75 -10.02
N TYR A 28 -8.52 17.97 -9.81
CA TYR A 28 -7.88 18.35 -8.54
C TYR A 28 -8.22 19.78 -8.14
N GLU A 29 -8.24 20.03 -6.83
CA GLU A 29 -8.50 21.33 -6.24
C GLU A 29 -7.54 21.61 -5.08
N ILE A 30 -7.27 22.89 -4.85
CA ILE A 30 -6.46 23.35 -3.72
C ILE A 30 -7.33 24.30 -2.90
N ASP A 31 -7.78 23.82 -1.76
CA ASP A 31 -8.60 24.57 -0.82
C ASP A 31 -7.76 25.17 0.32
N TRP A 32 -8.23 26.32 0.79
CA TRP A 32 -7.61 27.07 1.87
C TRP A 32 -8.58 27.13 3.04
N GLU A 33 -8.52 26.14 3.91
CA GLU A 33 -9.31 26.13 5.13
C GLU A 33 -8.50 26.62 6.33
N TYR A 34 -9.18 27.27 7.26
CA TYR A 34 -8.63 27.53 8.59
C TYR A 34 -9.07 26.38 9.49
N ASN A 35 -8.16 25.83 10.29
CA ASN A 35 -8.47 24.69 11.15
C ASN A 35 -9.65 25.04 12.08
N PRO A 36 -10.82 24.38 11.98
CA PRO A 36 -11.99 24.69 12.80
C PRO A 36 -11.80 24.29 14.28
N ASN A 37 -10.85 23.38 14.57
CA ASN A 37 -10.66 22.80 15.90
C ASN A 37 -9.67 23.58 16.78
N ASN A 38 -9.10 24.69 16.29
CA ASN A 38 -8.14 25.48 17.05
C ASN A 38 -8.70 26.87 17.36
N LEU A 39 -9.50 26.98 18.44
CA LEU A 39 -10.19 28.21 18.86
C LEU A 39 -9.26 29.40 19.18
N ARG A 40 -7.96 29.16 19.38
CA ARG A 40 -7.02 30.20 19.86
C ARG A 40 -6.19 30.86 18.77
N GLU A 41 -5.95 30.20 17.64
CA GLU A 41 -5.14 30.75 16.55
C GLU A 41 -5.73 30.31 15.21
N LYS A 42 -6.13 31.29 14.39
CA LYS A 42 -6.55 31.09 12.99
C LYS A 42 -5.34 30.68 12.14
N CYS A 43 -4.77 29.52 12.41
CA CYS A 43 -3.65 28.99 11.65
C CYS A 43 -4.16 28.58 10.27
N PRO A 44 -3.56 29.10 9.19
CA PRO A 44 -4.13 28.93 7.88
C PRO A 44 -3.68 27.59 7.28
N GLY A 45 -4.62 26.69 7.03
CA GLY A 45 -4.37 25.38 6.45
C GLY A 45 -4.28 25.40 4.94
N ALA A 46 -3.74 24.30 4.39
CA ALA A 46 -3.77 24.01 2.96
C ALA A 46 -4.31 22.59 2.77
N ILE A 47 -5.30 22.45 1.91
CA ILE A 47 -5.90 21.17 1.52
C ILE A 47 -5.68 21.00 0.02
N VAL A 48 -5.22 19.83 -0.39
CA VAL A 48 -5.12 19.43 -1.79
C VAL A 48 -5.99 18.20 -1.96
N ARG A 49 -7.02 18.31 -2.80
CA ARG A 49 -7.88 17.19 -3.17
C ARG A 49 -7.64 16.83 -4.62
N PHE A 50 -7.64 15.55 -4.93
CA PHE A 50 -7.48 15.07 -6.29
C PHE A 50 -8.19 13.74 -6.50
N MET A 51 -8.75 13.53 -7.67
CA MET A 51 -9.43 12.29 -8.03
C MET A 51 -8.42 11.27 -8.54
N ARG A 52 -8.41 10.08 -7.95
CA ARG A 52 -7.61 8.93 -8.40
C ARG A 52 -8.47 7.68 -8.34
N ASN A 53 -8.49 6.92 -9.43
CA ASN A 53 -9.31 5.70 -9.53
C ASN A 53 -10.79 5.94 -9.15
N ARG A 54 -11.33 7.10 -9.56
CA ARG A 54 -12.70 7.57 -9.26
C ARG A 54 -13.00 7.88 -7.80
N VAL A 55 -11.99 8.00 -6.93
CA VAL A 55 -12.21 8.47 -5.56
C VAL A 55 -11.33 9.65 -5.22
N TRP A 56 -11.94 10.55 -4.48
CA TRP A 56 -11.33 11.76 -3.97
C TRP A 56 -10.32 11.41 -2.88
N GLN A 57 -9.08 11.76 -3.16
CA GLN A 57 -7.97 11.77 -2.22
C GLN A 57 -7.87 13.15 -1.60
N GLU A 58 -7.73 13.22 -0.28
CA GLU A 58 -7.49 14.47 0.42
C GLU A 58 -6.14 14.45 1.16
N ILE A 59 -5.34 15.50 0.97
CA ILE A 59 -4.12 15.77 1.73
C ILE A 59 -4.23 17.16 2.34
N SER A 60 -4.21 17.23 3.66
CA SER A 60 -4.29 18.50 4.40
C SER A 60 -3.11 18.70 5.33
N CYS A 61 -2.69 19.97 5.47
CA CYS A 61 -1.66 20.36 6.43
C CYS A 61 -2.06 21.65 7.15
N TYR A 62 -2.00 21.61 8.48
CA TYR A 62 -2.37 22.72 9.38
C TYR A 62 -1.27 23.09 10.37
N ARG A 63 -0.08 22.50 10.22
CA ARG A 63 0.96 22.54 11.26
C ARG A 63 1.72 23.86 11.30
N PHE A 64 1.87 24.52 10.15
CA PHE A 64 2.68 25.72 10.02
C PHE A 64 1.82 26.99 10.09
N SER A 65 2.43 28.09 10.51
CA SER A 65 1.77 29.41 10.59
C SER A 65 1.58 30.04 9.21
N SER A 66 2.33 29.60 8.19
CA SER A 66 2.18 30.07 6.81
C SER A 66 1.45 29.06 5.92
N ARG A 67 0.52 29.57 5.10
CA ARG A 67 -0.14 28.82 4.01
C ARG A 67 0.83 28.25 3.01
N SER A 68 1.91 28.99 2.73
CA SER A 68 2.89 28.56 1.74
C SER A 68 3.66 27.34 2.21
N GLU A 69 4.02 27.30 3.50
CA GLU A 69 4.69 26.16 4.13
C GLU A 69 3.77 24.95 4.23
N ASN A 70 2.51 25.14 4.64
CA ASN A 70 1.51 24.07 4.66
C ASN A 70 1.30 23.44 3.27
N LEU A 71 1.11 24.27 2.22
CA LEU A 71 0.96 23.78 0.85
C LEU A 71 2.22 23.04 0.37
N ARG A 72 3.40 23.52 0.77
CA ARG A 72 4.68 22.88 0.42
C ARG A 72 4.79 21.49 1.02
N GLN A 73 4.29 21.27 2.23
CA GLN A 73 4.26 19.92 2.80
C GLN A 73 3.31 19.01 2.04
N CYS A 74 2.14 19.50 1.61
CA CYS A 74 1.22 18.71 0.77
C CYS A 74 1.89 18.29 -0.55
N TYR A 75 2.57 19.21 -1.23
CA TYR A 75 3.37 18.90 -2.43
C TYR A 75 4.42 17.81 -2.18
N LEU A 76 5.20 17.97 -1.10
CA LEU A 76 6.29 17.04 -0.76
C LEU A 76 5.78 15.64 -0.41
N LEU A 77 4.54 15.50 0.06
CA LEU A 77 3.91 14.20 0.25
C LEU A 77 3.49 13.61 -1.09
N ILE A 78 2.80 14.38 -1.95
CA ILE A 78 2.36 13.97 -3.29
C ILE A 78 3.54 13.45 -4.12
N GLU A 79 4.65 14.19 -4.16
CA GLU A 79 5.88 13.81 -4.87
C GLU A 79 6.42 12.47 -4.37
N ARG A 80 6.43 12.25 -3.05
CA ARG A 80 6.91 11.00 -2.44
C ARG A 80 5.97 9.84 -2.70
N LEU A 81 4.65 10.05 -2.64
CA LEU A 81 3.67 9.02 -2.98
C LEU A 81 3.86 8.55 -4.42
N ARG A 82 4.09 9.48 -5.37
CA ARG A 82 4.37 9.12 -6.76
C ARG A 82 5.64 8.28 -6.88
N ILE A 83 6.72 8.71 -6.23
CA ILE A 83 7.99 7.97 -6.26
C ILE A 83 7.80 6.57 -5.64
N ALA A 84 7.12 6.48 -4.50
CA ALA A 84 6.83 5.21 -3.83
C ALA A 84 6.00 4.27 -4.72
N GLU A 85 4.95 4.76 -5.37
CA GLU A 85 4.14 3.97 -6.32
C GLU A 85 4.96 3.46 -7.50
N ARG A 86 5.89 4.26 -8.06
CA ARG A 86 6.80 3.82 -9.12
C ARG A 86 7.72 2.67 -8.69
N HIS A 87 7.97 2.55 -7.39
CA HIS A 87 8.74 1.45 -6.80
C HIS A 87 7.86 0.31 -6.30
N GLY A 88 6.55 0.31 -6.61
CA GLY A 88 5.61 -0.75 -6.22
C GLY A 88 5.07 -0.64 -4.80
N VAL A 89 5.30 0.48 -4.11
CA VAL A 89 4.75 0.70 -2.77
C VAL A 89 3.27 1.08 -2.87
N SER A 90 2.43 0.33 -2.18
CA SER A 90 1.01 0.65 -1.98
C SER A 90 0.78 1.18 -0.57
N TYR A 91 -0.14 2.13 -0.41
CA TYR A 91 -0.48 2.73 0.88
C TYR A 91 -2.00 2.73 1.10
N LYS A 92 -2.41 2.50 2.36
CA LYS A 92 -3.80 2.50 2.82
C LYS A 92 -3.98 3.63 3.83
N GLY A 93 -4.88 4.59 3.60
CA GLY A 93 -5.23 5.62 4.60
C GLY A 93 -5.11 7.08 4.15
N LEU A 94 -4.48 7.39 3.02
CA LEU A 94 -5.03 8.44 2.15
C LEU A 94 -6.30 7.82 1.55
N THR A 95 -7.41 8.55 1.38
CA THR A 95 -8.70 8.05 0.84
C THR A 95 -8.60 7.48 -0.60
N SER A 96 -7.80 6.43 -0.75
CA SER A 96 -7.68 5.56 -1.90
C SER A 96 -8.95 4.77 -1.90
N SER A 97 -9.85 5.14 -2.80
CA SER A 97 -10.90 4.34 -3.42
C SER A 97 -11.24 2.98 -2.84
N LYS A 98 -11.50 2.93 -1.54
CA LYS A 98 -12.09 1.80 -0.85
C LYS A 98 -12.63 2.27 0.50
N ALA A 99 -13.46 3.32 0.43
CA ALA A 99 -14.32 3.73 1.53
C ALA A 99 -15.52 4.53 1.02
N VAL A 100 -16.31 3.94 0.12
CA VAL A 100 -17.76 4.06 0.21
C VAL A 100 -18.30 2.65 -0.03
N ALA A 101 -18.85 2.09 1.04
CA ALA A 101 -19.66 0.87 1.10
C ALA A 101 -19.08 -0.39 0.44
N GLU A 102 -18.76 -1.39 1.26
CA GLU A 102 -19.66 -2.55 1.39
C GLU A 102 -19.07 -3.56 2.38
N THR A 103 -19.93 -4.00 3.29
CA THR A 103 -20.07 -5.38 3.74
C THR A 103 -19.17 -6.39 2.99
N LYS A 104 -18.42 -7.19 3.76
CA LYS A 104 -17.73 -8.42 3.26
C LYS A 104 -18.68 -9.30 2.42
N PRO A 105 -18.17 -10.21 1.54
CA PRO A 105 -16.83 -10.81 1.60
C PRO A 105 -15.95 -10.72 0.33
N ALA A 106 -14.68 -11.09 0.55
CA ALA A 106 -13.56 -11.22 -0.39
C ALA A 106 -13.73 -12.38 -1.40
N ASN A 107 -12.99 -12.32 -2.51
CA ASN A 107 -12.25 -13.44 -3.13
C ASN A 107 -11.69 -13.06 -4.52
N SER A 108 -10.36 -13.09 -4.64
CA SER A 108 -9.50 -13.23 -5.85
C SER A 108 -8.13 -12.58 -5.60
N MET A 109 -8.12 -11.37 -5.00
CA MET A 109 -6.89 -10.67 -4.63
C MET A 109 -6.27 -11.25 -3.35
N ASP A 110 -7.11 -11.63 -2.38
CA ASP A 110 -6.68 -12.38 -1.19
C ASP A 110 -6.09 -13.75 -1.60
N GLU A 111 -6.72 -14.50 -2.50
CA GLU A 111 -6.23 -15.84 -2.91
C GLU A 111 -4.87 -15.78 -3.63
N LYS A 112 -4.63 -14.78 -4.48
CA LYS A 112 -3.33 -14.59 -5.13
C LYS A 112 -2.26 -14.15 -4.13
N GLN A 113 -2.63 -13.32 -3.15
CA GLN A 113 -1.72 -12.90 -2.09
C GLN A 113 -1.41 -14.06 -1.14
N GLU A 114 -2.40 -14.86 -0.75
CA GLU A 114 -2.23 -16.07 0.08
C GLU A 114 -1.36 -17.11 -0.62
N LEU A 115 -1.48 -17.25 -1.94
CA LEU A 115 -0.60 -18.12 -2.73
C LEU A 115 0.84 -17.60 -2.78
N GLN A 116 1.03 -16.29 -2.90
CA GLN A 116 2.36 -15.67 -2.85
C GLN A 116 3.00 -15.85 -1.46
N ASP A 117 2.22 -15.60 -0.40
CA ASP A 117 2.65 -15.79 0.99
C ASP A 117 3.00 -17.26 1.27
N ALA A 118 2.31 -18.21 0.62
CA ALA A 118 2.63 -19.64 0.70
C ALA A 118 3.99 -19.96 0.03
N TYR A 119 4.30 -19.33 -1.12
CA TYR A 119 5.59 -19.47 -1.80
C TYR A 119 6.72 -18.88 -0.95
N ASP A 120 6.49 -17.73 -0.31
CA ASP A 120 7.44 -17.10 0.60
C ASP A 120 7.68 -17.96 1.86
N LEU A 121 6.64 -18.57 2.43
CA LEU A 121 6.78 -19.47 3.59
C LEU A 121 7.58 -20.75 3.24
N LEU A 122 7.35 -21.31 2.05
CA LEU A 122 8.11 -22.45 1.54
C LEU A 122 9.48 -22.07 0.98
N GLY A 123 9.75 -20.78 0.76
CA GLY A 123 11.00 -20.27 0.20
C GLY A 123 11.23 -20.74 -1.24
N CYS A 124 10.15 -20.93 -1.98
CA CYS A 124 10.15 -21.39 -3.37
C CYS A 124 9.52 -20.32 -4.25
N ASP A 125 9.91 -20.25 -5.52
CA ASP A 125 9.31 -19.33 -6.48
C ASP A 125 8.14 -19.97 -7.24
N SER A 126 7.23 -19.12 -7.71
CA SER A 126 6.13 -19.51 -8.59
C SER A 126 6.57 -20.24 -9.87
N LYS A 127 7.83 -20.10 -10.30
CA LYS A 127 8.43 -20.77 -11.47
C LYS A 127 9.12 -22.09 -11.13
N ASP A 128 9.31 -22.41 -9.85
CA ASP A 128 9.94 -23.66 -9.46
C ASP A 128 9.09 -24.87 -9.86
N ASN A 129 9.79 -25.96 -10.19
CA ASN A 129 9.18 -27.22 -10.54
C ASN A 129 8.55 -27.87 -9.30
N VAL A 130 7.43 -28.57 -9.50
CA VAL A 130 6.67 -29.24 -8.44
C VAL A 130 7.55 -30.22 -7.63
N GLU A 131 8.46 -30.93 -8.29
CA GLU A 131 9.40 -31.85 -7.64
C GLU A 131 10.37 -31.13 -6.69
N MET A 132 10.82 -29.92 -7.06
CA MET A 132 11.68 -29.09 -6.22
C MET A 132 10.91 -28.60 -4.98
N ILE A 133 9.68 -28.13 -5.17
CA ILE A 133 8.81 -27.66 -4.08
C ILE A 133 8.53 -28.80 -3.09
N LYS A 134 8.26 -30.03 -3.58
CA LYS A 134 8.07 -31.23 -2.75
C LYS A 134 9.32 -31.58 -1.96
N ARG A 135 10.51 -31.49 -2.57
CA ARG A 135 11.79 -31.73 -1.88
C ARG A 135 12.04 -30.70 -0.78
N VAL A 136 11.81 -29.42 -1.04
CA VAL A 136 11.96 -28.34 -0.05
C VAL A 136 10.98 -28.52 1.11
N PHE A 137 9.73 -28.88 0.81
CA PHE A 137 8.73 -29.19 1.82
C PHE A 137 9.16 -30.36 2.71
N GLN A 138 9.61 -31.49 2.14
CA GLN A 138 10.06 -32.66 2.90
C GLN A 138 11.24 -32.34 3.82
N VAL A 139 12.21 -31.57 3.34
CA VAL A 139 13.35 -31.11 4.14
C VAL A 139 12.87 -30.23 5.30
N LYS A 140 11.98 -29.25 5.04
CA LYS A 140 11.42 -28.38 6.09
C LYS A 140 10.58 -29.14 7.12
N VAL A 141 9.77 -30.11 6.70
CA VAL A 141 9.00 -30.97 7.59
C VAL A 141 9.91 -31.72 8.55
N GLN A 142 11.06 -32.23 8.07
CA GLN A 142 12.05 -32.86 8.94
C GLN A 142 12.66 -31.92 9.98
N TYR A 143 12.49 -30.60 9.91
CA TYR A 143 12.94 -29.69 10.98
C TYR A 143 11.80 -29.22 11.89
N VAL A 144 10.56 -29.27 11.41
CA VAL A 144 9.39 -28.69 12.10
C VAL A 144 8.45 -29.77 12.67
N HIS A 145 8.68 -31.04 12.36
CA HIS A 145 7.83 -32.15 12.80
C HIS A 145 7.67 -32.17 14.33
N PRO A 146 6.44 -32.29 14.87
CA PRO A 146 6.18 -32.23 16.30
C PRO A 146 6.86 -33.36 17.10
N ASP A 147 7.17 -34.49 16.46
CA ASP A 147 7.93 -35.59 17.09
C ASP A 147 9.45 -35.40 17.13
N LYS A 148 9.97 -34.24 16.71
CA LYS A 148 11.39 -33.89 16.84
C LYS A 148 11.62 -32.89 17.96
N GLU A 149 12.81 -32.92 18.55
CA GLU A 149 13.20 -31.97 19.59
C GLU A 149 13.17 -30.53 19.02
N GLY A 150 12.27 -29.69 19.56
CA GLY A 150 12.01 -28.33 19.04
C GLY A 150 10.95 -28.23 17.95
N GLY A 151 10.19 -29.31 17.71
CA GLY A 151 9.05 -29.31 16.79
C GLY A 151 7.93 -28.36 17.20
N ASP A 152 7.24 -27.78 16.21
CA ASP A 152 6.17 -26.81 16.41
C ASP A 152 4.97 -27.21 15.55
N ALA A 153 3.94 -27.74 16.21
CA ALA A 153 2.74 -28.26 15.57
C ALA A 153 1.96 -27.17 14.79
N GLU A 154 2.03 -25.90 15.21
CA GLU A 154 1.36 -24.80 14.51
C GLU A 154 2.16 -24.36 13.28
N ARG A 155 3.49 -24.36 13.35
CA ARG A 155 4.34 -24.15 12.17
C ARG A 155 4.21 -25.29 11.18
N PHE A 156 4.10 -26.53 11.65
CA PHE A 156 3.87 -27.69 10.79
C PHE A 156 2.54 -27.57 10.04
N LYS A 157 1.44 -27.24 10.73
CA LYS A 157 0.13 -27.00 10.11
C LYS A 157 0.16 -25.87 9.07
N ARG A 158 0.82 -24.75 9.38
CA ARG A 158 0.97 -23.63 8.44
C ARG A 158 1.78 -24.02 7.20
N LEU A 159 2.86 -24.77 7.37
CA LEU A 159 3.68 -25.26 6.27
C LEU A 159 2.92 -26.25 5.38
N GLN A 160 2.14 -27.14 5.99
CA GLN A 160 1.27 -28.10 5.28
C GLN A 160 0.20 -27.37 4.45
N HIS A 161 -0.43 -26.36 5.03
CA HIS A 161 -1.45 -25.55 4.35
C HIS A 161 -0.86 -24.78 3.16
N ALA A 162 0.31 -24.15 3.32
CA ALA A 162 1.01 -23.46 2.24
C ALA A 162 1.39 -24.41 1.09
N TYR A 163 1.86 -25.61 1.42
CA TYR A 163 2.17 -26.64 0.42
C TYR A 163 0.93 -27.07 -0.38
N ASP A 164 -0.20 -27.31 0.30
CA ASP A 164 -1.46 -27.70 -0.34
C ASP A 164 -1.97 -26.61 -1.31
N LEU A 165 -1.93 -25.35 -0.88
CA LEU A 165 -2.32 -24.20 -1.71
C LEU A 165 -1.47 -24.08 -2.99
N ILE A 166 -0.15 -24.27 -2.87
CA ILE A 166 0.77 -24.22 -4.01
C ILE A 166 0.50 -25.37 -4.99
N MET A 167 0.31 -26.59 -4.48
CA MET A 167 0.03 -27.76 -5.31
C MET A 167 -1.30 -27.61 -6.06
N LYS A 168 -2.35 -27.16 -5.35
CA LYS A 168 -3.65 -26.82 -5.94
C LYS A 168 -3.53 -25.78 -7.05
N SER A 169 -2.70 -24.75 -6.87
CA SER A 169 -2.46 -23.74 -7.90
C SER A 169 -1.68 -24.27 -9.11
N LYS A 170 -0.78 -25.24 -8.92
CA LYS A 170 0.02 -25.84 -10.01
C LYS A 170 -0.77 -26.85 -10.83
N GLY A 171 -2.04 -27.11 -10.49
CA GLY A 171 -2.88 -28.10 -11.17
C GLY A 171 -2.46 -29.55 -10.91
N VAL A 172 -1.47 -29.74 -10.05
CA VAL A 172 -1.11 -31.06 -9.52
C VAL A 172 -1.95 -31.20 -8.26
N GLY A 173 -3.13 -31.80 -8.40
CA GLY A 173 -3.93 -32.15 -7.22
C GLY A 173 -3.00 -32.79 -6.20
N ALA A 174 -2.98 -32.25 -4.98
CA ALA A 174 -2.21 -32.81 -3.89
C ALA A 174 -2.60 -34.30 -3.80
N ALA A 175 -1.75 -35.15 -4.37
CA ALA A 175 -2.00 -36.57 -4.44
C ALA A 175 -1.81 -37.10 -3.03
N SER A 176 -2.96 -37.27 -2.37
CA SER A 176 -3.23 -38.14 -1.22
C SER A 176 -2.44 -37.89 0.06
#